data_AF-A0A6A5YEK3-F1
#
_entry.id   AF-A0A6A5YEK3-F1
#
_cell.length_a   1.000
_cell.length_b   1.000
_cell.length_c   1.000
_cell.angle_alpha   90.00
_cell.angle_beta   90.00
_cell.angle_gamma   90.00
#
_symmetry.space_group_name_H-M   'P 1'
#
loop_
_entity.id
_entity.type
_entity.pdbx_description
1 polymer ?
#
loop_
_entity_poly.entity_id
_entity_poly.type
_entity_poly.pdbx_seq_one_letter_code
_entity_poly.pdbx_strand_id
1 'polypeptide(L)'
;MPLNIPTVLTPTLLRTLRTHPNLPQHTWYFVAGVTLSALNRPDEVPRILTHALEHDAPPSNAQSSDEQLRIARRMREGLVKSAAVIGLPKTINSLLALKTATPEHLLDEPMSYSPSARPVDVYDTPPSAILHRGQTFFDRVYGKVSKRVMGQMDRSGTEDLGIVARLMYGYLLSNERVLDARDSSFVLVAALVPQDVNPQLKGHLKGALGNGAKVEEVMAVREIVIKICEATGMKQLGPDSPGGWGWREEVAKL
;
A
#
# COMPACT_ATOMS: atom_id res chain seq x y z
N MET A 1 29.98 5.72 10.37
CA MET A 1 29.39 4.49 10.93
C MET A 1 27.99 4.35 10.38
N PRO A 2 27.53 3.15 9.96
CA PRO A 2 26.11 2.97 9.64
C PRO A 2 25.29 3.33 10.89
N LEU A 3 24.25 4.13 10.73
CA LEU A 3 23.31 4.45 11.80
C LEU A 3 22.72 3.14 12.32
N ASN A 4 22.91 2.84 13.60
CA ASN A 4 22.30 1.68 14.23
C ASN A 4 20.84 2.02 14.53
N ILE A 5 19.97 1.85 13.52
CA ILE A 5 18.55 2.17 13.68
C ILE A 5 17.86 1.01 14.42
N PRO A 6 17.17 1.26 15.55
CA PRO A 6 16.54 0.20 16.32
C PRO A 6 15.53 -0.61 15.50
N THR A 7 15.54 -1.93 15.68
CA THR A 7 14.55 -2.80 15.06
C THR A 7 13.16 -2.52 15.61
N VAL A 8 12.19 -2.32 14.72
CA VAL A 8 10.79 -2.02 15.05
C VAL A 8 9.96 -3.30 15.11
N LEU A 9 10.18 -4.21 14.16
CA LEU A 9 9.37 -5.41 14.01
C LEU A 9 9.87 -6.55 14.91
N THR A 10 9.37 -6.58 16.15
CA THR A 10 9.60 -7.71 17.05
C THR A 10 8.84 -8.96 16.59
N PRO A 11 9.28 -10.19 16.94
CA PRO A 11 8.54 -11.42 16.64
C PRO A 11 7.09 -11.38 17.16
N THR A 12 6.87 -10.78 18.33
CA THR A 12 5.53 -10.61 18.92
C THR A 12 4.67 -9.68 18.08
N LEU A 13 5.23 -8.57 17.59
CA LEU A 13 4.50 -7.65 16.72
C LEU A 13 4.16 -8.33 15.39
N LEU A 14 5.12 -8.99 14.73
CA LEU A 14 4.88 -9.72 13.49
C LEU A 14 3.75 -10.75 13.62
N ARG A 15 3.77 -11.55 14.68
CA ARG A 15 2.69 -12.50 14.99
C ARG A 15 1.36 -11.77 15.17
N THR A 16 1.35 -10.67 15.92
CA THR A 16 0.14 -9.86 16.16
C THR A 16 -0.45 -9.33 14.87
N LEU A 17 0.37 -8.80 13.96
CA LEU A 17 -0.07 -8.29 12.65
C LEU A 17 -0.65 -9.42 11.80
N ARG A 18 0.03 -10.58 11.75
CA ARG A 18 -0.37 -11.75 10.95
C ARG A 18 -1.68 -12.37 11.42
N THR A 19 -1.88 -12.47 12.73
CA THR A 19 -3.06 -13.10 13.33
C THR A 19 -4.10 -12.09 13.81
N HIS A 20 -4.06 -10.84 13.31
CA HIS A 20 -4.98 -9.79 13.76
C HIS A 20 -6.44 -10.16 13.39
N PRO A 21 -7.40 -10.09 14.33
CA PRO A 21 -8.79 -10.45 14.05
C PRO A 21 -9.38 -9.62 12.90
N ASN A 22 -10.23 -10.25 12.09
CA ASN A 22 -10.91 -9.66 10.93
C ASN A 22 -10.00 -9.14 9.81
N LEU A 23 -8.67 -9.27 9.94
CA LEU A 23 -7.76 -8.95 8.85
C LEU A 23 -7.88 -10.04 7.76
N PRO A 24 -8.13 -9.67 6.49
CA PRO A 24 -8.23 -10.67 5.43
C PRO A 24 -6.92 -11.43 5.25
N GLN A 25 -7.03 -12.73 4.92
CA GLN A 25 -5.86 -13.54 4.62
C GLN A 25 -5.03 -12.92 3.49
N HIS A 26 -3.71 -13.13 3.55
CA HIS A 26 -2.79 -12.68 2.51
C HIS A 26 -2.77 -11.14 2.32
N THR A 27 -3.07 -10.36 3.36
CA THR A 27 -3.00 -8.89 3.33
C THR A 27 -1.95 -8.26 4.24
N TRP A 28 -1.72 -8.86 5.40
CA TRP A 28 -0.89 -8.27 6.46
C TRP A 28 0.50 -7.85 5.97
N TYR A 29 1.14 -8.67 5.12
CA TYR A 29 2.52 -8.45 4.69
C TYR A 29 2.67 -7.25 3.75
N PHE A 30 1.73 -7.02 2.82
CA PHE A 30 1.83 -5.87 1.92
C PHE A 30 1.35 -4.60 2.63
N VAL A 31 0.37 -4.70 3.52
CA VAL A 31 -0.06 -3.58 4.38
C VAL A 31 1.11 -3.13 5.26
N ALA A 32 1.80 -4.06 5.91
CA ALA A 32 2.94 -3.75 6.76
C ALA A 32 4.12 -3.18 5.96
N GLY A 33 4.45 -3.78 4.81
CA GLY A 33 5.51 -3.30 3.93
C GLY A 33 5.26 -1.87 3.42
N VAL A 34 4.02 -1.57 3.00
CA VAL A 34 3.62 -0.21 2.57
C VAL A 34 3.67 0.78 3.72
N THR A 35 3.23 0.38 4.92
CA THR A 35 3.29 1.23 6.12
C THR A 35 4.73 1.61 6.46
N LEU A 36 5.65 0.64 6.47
CA LEU A 36 7.07 0.87 6.72
C LEU A 36 7.72 1.72 5.63
N SER A 37 7.29 1.55 4.37
CA SER A 37 7.71 2.40 3.26
C SER A 37 7.31 3.86 3.50
N ALA A 38 6.05 4.12 3.88
CA ALA A 38 5.57 5.46 4.19
C ALA A 38 6.32 6.09 5.38
N LEU A 39 6.66 5.27 6.39
CA LEU A 39 7.49 5.63 7.55
C LEU A 39 9.00 5.73 7.23
N ASN A 40 9.42 5.55 5.97
CA ASN A 40 10.83 5.57 5.58
C ASN A 40 11.70 4.58 6.40
N ARG A 41 11.17 3.38 6.67
CA ARG A 41 11.84 2.24 7.32
C ARG A 41 12.05 1.08 6.32
N PRO A 42 12.72 1.29 5.17
CA PRO A 42 12.92 0.24 4.17
C PRO A 42 13.74 -0.96 4.70
N ASP A 43 14.59 -0.73 5.70
CA ASP A 43 15.39 -1.75 6.39
C ASP A 43 14.57 -2.81 7.15
N GLU A 44 13.32 -2.50 7.50
CA GLU A 44 12.40 -3.45 8.15
C GLU A 44 11.62 -4.31 7.14
N VAL A 45 11.51 -3.86 5.88
CA VAL A 45 10.73 -4.55 4.84
C VAL A 45 11.20 -6.00 4.59
N PRO A 46 12.51 -6.31 4.54
CA PRO A 46 13.01 -7.69 4.48
C PRO A 46 12.41 -8.63 5.53
N ARG A 47 12.28 -8.17 6.78
CA ARG A 47 11.79 -8.99 7.90
C ARG A 47 10.34 -9.42 7.69
N ILE A 48 9.53 -8.59 7.06
CA ILE A 48 8.14 -8.92 6.70
C ILE A 48 8.12 -10.09 5.71
N LEU A 49 8.92 -10.02 4.65
CA LEU A 49 8.99 -11.08 3.64
C LEU A 49 9.45 -12.39 4.27
N THR A 50 10.56 -12.39 4.99
CA THR A 50 11.09 -13.59 5.65
C THR A 50 10.04 -14.23 6.56
N HIS A 51 9.38 -13.43 7.41
CA HIS A 51 8.36 -13.95 8.31
C HIS A 51 7.15 -14.53 7.56
N ALA A 52 6.70 -13.87 6.48
CA ALA A 52 5.60 -14.35 5.65
C ALA A 52 5.94 -15.67 4.93
N LEU A 53 7.14 -15.79 4.36
CA LEU A 53 7.58 -17.04 3.71
C LEU A 53 7.66 -18.19 4.72
N GLU A 54 8.16 -17.95 5.93
CA GLU A 54 8.28 -18.96 6.98
C GLU A 54 6.92 -19.45 7.51
N HIS A 55 5.95 -18.54 7.69
CA HIS A 55 4.74 -18.83 8.46
C HIS A 55 3.47 -19.00 7.60
N ASP A 56 3.44 -18.39 6.41
CA ASP A 56 2.30 -18.46 5.50
C ASP A 56 2.59 -19.35 4.28
N ALA A 57 3.86 -19.65 3.99
CA ALA A 57 4.28 -20.42 2.82
C ALA A 57 5.50 -21.35 3.07
N PRO A 58 5.49 -22.19 4.13
CA PRO A 58 6.66 -23.00 4.50
C PRO A 58 7.06 -23.97 3.36
N PRO A 59 8.36 -24.14 3.09
CA PRO A 59 8.85 -24.97 1.99
C PRO A 59 8.47 -26.44 2.22
N SER A 60 7.61 -26.97 1.35
CA SER A 60 7.09 -28.35 1.49
C SER A 60 6.80 -29.03 0.14
N ASN A 61 6.30 -28.30 -0.85
CA ASN A 61 5.97 -28.82 -2.19
C ASN A 61 5.85 -27.68 -3.24
N ALA A 62 5.41 -27.99 -4.46
CA ALA A 62 5.18 -27.00 -5.51
C ALA A 62 4.12 -25.93 -5.15
N GLN A 63 3.07 -26.29 -4.41
CA GLN A 63 2.04 -25.34 -3.95
C GLN A 63 2.63 -24.30 -3.00
N SER A 64 3.62 -24.67 -2.19
CA SER A 64 4.39 -23.74 -1.36
C SER A 64 5.15 -22.72 -2.23
N SER A 65 5.76 -23.14 -3.35
CA SER A 65 6.44 -22.20 -4.26
C SER A 65 5.49 -21.18 -4.89
N ASP A 66 4.28 -21.59 -5.29
CA ASP A 66 3.27 -20.67 -5.83
C ASP A 66 2.80 -19.65 -4.78
N GLU A 67 2.65 -20.10 -3.53
CA GLU A 67 2.31 -19.22 -2.41
C GLU A 67 3.42 -18.22 -2.10
N GLN A 68 4.67 -18.67 -2.05
CA GLN A 68 5.84 -17.82 -1.84
C GLN A 68 5.93 -16.74 -2.94
N LEU A 69 5.72 -17.14 -4.20
CA LEU A 69 5.71 -16.22 -5.33
C LEU A 69 4.56 -15.21 -5.25
N ARG A 70 3.37 -15.66 -4.80
CA ARG A 70 2.22 -14.79 -4.56
C ARG A 70 2.52 -13.73 -3.49
N ILE A 71 3.09 -14.12 -2.36
CA ILE A 71 3.49 -13.20 -1.28
C ILE A 71 4.48 -12.16 -1.83
N ALA A 72 5.56 -12.60 -2.48
CA ALA A 72 6.60 -11.72 -3.01
C ALA A 72 6.02 -10.71 -4.03
N ARG A 73 5.19 -11.17 -4.97
CA ARG A 73 4.53 -10.31 -5.97
C ARG A 73 3.55 -9.32 -5.36
N ARG A 74 2.76 -9.74 -4.37
CA ARG A 74 1.79 -8.85 -3.69
C ARG A 74 2.47 -7.80 -2.83
N MET A 75 3.60 -8.13 -2.18
CA MET A 75 4.43 -7.12 -1.50
C MET A 75 5.00 -6.09 -2.50
N ARG A 76 5.58 -6.55 -3.62
CA ARG A 76 6.08 -5.67 -4.69
C ARG A 76 4.96 -4.77 -5.23
N GLU A 77 3.80 -5.34 -5.51
CA GLU A 77 2.64 -4.62 -6.04
C GLU A 77 2.13 -3.55 -5.07
N GLY A 78 2.03 -3.87 -3.78
CA GLY A 78 1.62 -2.92 -2.75
C GLY A 78 2.57 -1.71 -2.69
N LEU A 79 3.88 -1.96 -2.69
CA LEU A 79 4.92 -0.92 -2.69
C LEU A 79 4.89 -0.06 -3.97
N VAL A 80 4.67 -0.67 -5.13
CA VAL A 80 4.56 0.05 -6.40
C VAL A 80 3.31 0.93 -6.40
N LYS A 81 2.15 0.39 -6.01
CA LYS A 81 0.90 1.16 -5.95
C LYS A 81 0.95 2.30 -4.94
N SER A 82 1.63 2.12 -3.80
CA SER A 82 1.73 3.17 -2.79
C SER A 82 2.49 4.40 -3.28
N ALA A 83 3.34 4.28 -4.32
CA ALA A 83 4.07 5.41 -4.92
C ALA A 83 3.15 6.58 -5.32
N ALA A 84 1.87 6.31 -5.62
CA ALA A 84 0.86 7.32 -5.92
C ALA A 84 0.68 8.36 -4.79
N VAL A 85 0.93 7.96 -3.54
CA VAL A 85 0.67 8.79 -2.34
C VAL A 85 1.85 8.87 -1.38
N ILE A 86 2.87 8.02 -1.50
CA ILE A 86 4.10 8.09 -0.68
C ILE A 86 5.30 8.71 -1.42
N GLY A 87 5.24 8.74 -2.76
CA GLY A 87 6.32 9.19 -3.64
C GLY A 87 7.35 8.11 -3.98
N LEU A 88 7.92 8.20 -5.19
CA LEU A 88 8.88 7.24 -5.73
C LEU A 88 10.12 6.98 -4.86
N PRO A 89 10.76 7.98 -4.21
CA PRO A 89 11.98 7.72 -3.45
C PRO A 89 11.82 6.68 -2.34
N LYS A 90 10.74 6.76 -1.55
CA LYS A 90 10.46 5.79 -0.47
C LYS A 90 10.12 4.41 -1.04
N THR A 91 9.36 4.38 -2.13
CA THR A 91 9.04 3.14 -2.87
C THR A 91 10.31 2.46 -3.39
N ILE A 92 11.22 3.20 -4.04
CA ILE A 92 12.48 2.68 -4.60
C ILE A 92 13.32 2.05 -3.48
N ASN A 93 13.56 2.78 -2.38
CA ASN A 93 14.34 2.26 -1.26
C ASN A 93 13.73 0.97 -0.68
N SER A 94 12.39 0.92 -0.58
CA SER A 94 11.69 -0.24 -0.02
C SER A 94 11.70 -1.45 -0.95
N LEU A 95 11.56 -1.24 -2.27
CA LEU A 95 11.66 -2.31 -3.27
C LEU A 95 13.08 -2.86 -3.36
N LEU A 96 14.10 -2.00 -3.30
CA LEU A 96 15.50 -2.43 -3.30
C LEU A 96 15.84 -3.22 -2.04
N ALA A 97 15.35 -2.78 -0.87
CA ALA A 97 15.48 -3.55 0.37
C ALA A 97 14.73 -4.88 0.29
N LEU A 98 13.49 -4.91 -0.21
CA LEU A 98 12.74 -6.15 -0.41
C LEU A 98 13.50 -7.14 -1.31
N LYS A 99 14.11 -6.65 -2.40
CA LYS A 99 14.91 -7.46 -3.33
C LYS A 99 16.06 -8.19 -2.62
N THR A 100 16.74 -7.58 -1.64
CA THR A 100 17.90 -8.21 -0.99
C THR A 100 17.54 -9.45 -0.17
N ALA A 101 16.29 -9.57 0.27
CA ALA A 101 15.78 -10.73 1.01
C ALA A 101 14.88 -11.63 0.17
N THR A 102 14.66 -11.31 -1.11
CA THR A 102 13.84 -12.14 -2.00
C THR A 102 14.72 -13.23 -2.65
N PRO A 103 14.43 -14.52 -2.43
CA PRO A 103 15.10 -15.61 -3.15
C PRO A 103 15.03 -15.43 -4.67
N GLU A 104 16.09 -15.83 -5.37
CA GLU A 104 16.23 -15.62 -6.82
C GLU A 104 15.05 -16.18 -7.63
N HIS A 105 14.57 -17.38 -7.29
CA HIS A 105 13.42 -18.02 -7.94
C HIS A 105 12.07 -17.30 -7.71
N LEU A 106 12.02 -16.29 -6.82
CA LEU A 106 10.83 -15.46 -6.56
C LEU A 106 10.95 -14.05 -7.18
N LEU A 107 12.05 -13.75 -7.86
CA LEU A 107 12.24 -12.51 -8.60
C LEU A 107 11.58 -12.61 -9.99
N ASP A 108 10.93 -11.52 -10.40
CA ASP A 108 10.48 -11.37 -11.79
C ASP A 108 11.60 -10.66 -12.57
N GLU A 109 12.04 -11.22 -13.69
CA GLU A 109 13.11 -10.65 -14.51
C GLU A 109 12.59 -9.55 -15.45
N PRO A 110 13.38 -8.48 -15.71
CA PRO A 110 13.05 -7.51 -16.74
C PRO A 110 12.83 -8.19 -18.10
N MET A 111 11.89 -7.68 -18.91
CA MET A 111 11.56 -8.22 -20.24
C MET A 111 10.98 -9.65 -20.26
N SER A 112 10.78 -10.28 -19.10
CA SER A 112 10.04 -11.53 -18.95
C SER A 112 8.53 -11.27 -18.79
N TYR A 113 7.75 -12.34 -18.58
CA TYR A 113 6.33 -12.23 -18.28
C TYR A 113 6.08 -11.34 -17.05
N SER A 114 5.32 -10.26 -17.22
CA SER A 114 4.93 -9.39 -16.10
C SER A 114 3.53 -9.76 -15.60
N PRO A 115 3.37 -10.18 -14.32
CA PRO A 115 2.05 -10.52 -13.77
C PRO A 115 1.12 -9.30 -13.70
N SER A 116 1.68 -8.09 -13.60
CA SER A 116 0.91 -6.84 -13.65
C SER A 116 0.55 -6.41 -15.07
N ALA A 117 1.22 -6.95 -16.09
CA ALA A 117 1.15 -6.51 -17.48
C ALA A 117 1.32 -4.98 -17.67
N ARG A 118 1.99 -4.28 -16.74
CA ARG A 118 2.26 -2.83 -16.86
C ARG A 118 3.02 -2.45 -18.12
N PRO A 119 4.01 -3.23 -18.61
CA PRO A 119 4.63 -2.93 -19.91
C PRO A 119 3.60 -2.87 -21.05
N VAL A 120 2.65 -3.81 -21.08
CA VAL A 120 1.56 -3.85 -22.07
C VAL A 120 0.62 -2.66 -21.90
N ASP A 121 0.27 -2.30 -20.65
CA ASP A 121 -0.56 -1.12 -20.37
C ASP A 121 0.11 0.17 -20.88
N VAL A 122 1.45 0.26 -20.85
CA VAL A 122 2.22 1.45 -21.27
C VAL A 122 2.47 1.50 -22.78
N TYR A 123 2.86 0.38 -23.39
CA TYR A 123 3.37 0.36 -24.77
C TYR A 123 2.33 -0.10 -25.81
N ASP A 124 1.39 -0.96 -25.43
CA ASP A 124 0.50 -1.63 -26.38
C ASP A 124 -0.98 -1.25 -26.20
N THR A 125 -1.38 -0.86 -24.99
CA THR A 125 -2.79 -0.54 -24.70
C THR A 125 -3.09 0.93 -24.98
N PRO A 126 -4.19 1.25 -25.71
CA PRO A 126 -4.59 2.63 -25.94
C PRO A 126 -4.75 3.42 -24.62
N PRO A 127 -4.12 4.60 -24.48
CA PRO A 127 -4.21 5.40 -23.24
C PRO A 127 -5.65 5.68 -22.79
N SER A 128 -6.59 5.87 -23.72
CA SER A 128 -8.01 6.08 -23.41
C SER A 128 -8.64 4.90 -22.66
N ALA A 129 -8.26 3.66 -22.97
CA ALA A 129 -8.76 2.47 -22.27
C ALA A 129 -8.22 2.41 -20.84
N ILE A 130 -6.94 2.76 -20.65
CA ILE A 130 -6.30 2.82 -19.32
C ILE A 130 -6.94 3.92 -18.46
N LEU A 131 -7.17 5.10 -19.03
CA LEU A 131 -7.82 6.22 -18.35
C LEU A 131 -9.29 5.91 -18.01
N HIS A 132 -10.01 5.22 -18.89
CA HIS A 132 -11.38 4.77 -18.61
C HIS A 132 -11.44 3.75 -17.45
N ARG A 133 -10.50 2.79 -17.42
CA ARG A 133 -10.33 1.87 -16.29
C ARG A 133 -10.04 2.64 -15.00
N GLY A 134 -9.14 3.63 -15.06
CA GLY A 134 -8.82 4.53 -13.95
C GLY A 134 -10.03 5.29 -13.43
N GLN A 135 -10.81 5.89 -14.32
CA GLN A 135 -12.04 6.60 -13.98
C GLN A 135 -13.06 5.68 -13.30
N THR A 136 -13.25 4.47 -13.84
CA THR A 136 -14.14 3.46 -13.24
C THR A 136 -13.71 3.12 -11.81
N PHE A 137 -12.41 2.91 -11.58
CA PHE A 137 -11.88 2.65 -10.25
C PHE A 137 -12.08 3.85 -9.30
N PHE A 138 -11.78 5.06 -9.77
CA PHE A 138 -11.99 6.29 -9.01
C PHE A 138 -13.46 6.46 -8.61
N ASP A 139 -14.38 6.14 -9.52
CA ASP A 139 -15.81 6.22 -9.27
C ASP A 139 -16.29 5.20 -8.23
N ARG A 140 -15.68 4.02 -8.15
CA ARG A 140 -15.95 3.07 -7.05
C ARG A 140 -15.46 3.58 -5.70
N VAL A 141 -14.29 4.21 -5.66
CA VAL A 141 -13.70 4.78 -4.43
C VAL A 141 -14.55 5.92 -3.88
N TYR A 142 -14.95 6.88 -4.73
CA TYR A 142 -15.60 8.11 -4.28
C TYR A 142 -17.13 8.14 -4.49
N GLY A 143 -17.69 7.19 -5.25
CA GLY A 143 -19.12 7.03 -5.47
C GLY A 143 -19.81 8.33 -5.90
N LYS A 144 -20.80 8.77 -5.12
CA LYS A 144 -21.59 9.97 -5.44
C LYS A 144 -20.78 11.26 -5.45
N VAL A 145 -19.63 11.30 -4.75
CA VAL A 145 -18.81 12.52 -4.64
C VAL A 145 -17.65 12.56 -5.63
N SER A 146 -17.47 11.55 -6.49
CA SER A 146 -16.34 11.46 -7.43
C SER A 146 -16.17 12.71 -8.28
N LYS A 147 -17.25 13.19 -8.93
CA LYS A 147 -17.22 14.41 -9.75
C LYS A 147 -16.80 15.63 -8.95
N ARG A 148 -17.21 15.73 -7.69
CA ARG A 148 -16.84 16.84 -6.80
C ARG A 148 -15.36 16.76 -6.44
N VAL A 149 -14.87 15.59 -6.04
CA VAL A 149 -13.47 15.38 -5.63
C VAL A 149 -12.52 15.65 -6.80
N MET A 150 -12.76 15.03 -7.97
CA MET A 150 -11.95 15.29 -9.15
C MET A 150 -12.05 16.75 -9.60
N GLY A 151 -13.26 17.32 -9.59
CA GLY A 151 -13.45 18.72 -9.95
C GLY A 151 -12.72 19.71 -9.01
N GLN A 152 -12.56 19.38 -7.73
CA GLN A 152 -11.73 20.19 -6.82
C GLN A 152 -10.26 20.17 -7.21
N MET A 153 -9.73 19.00 -7.63
CA MET A 153 -8.36 18.89 -8.11
C MET A 153 -8.18 19.62 -9.45
N ASP A 154 -9.14 19.53 -10.37
CA ASP A 154 -9.14 20.23 -11.66
C ASP A 154 -9.14 21.76 -11.50
N ARG A 155 -9.73 22.27 -10.39
CA ARG A 155 -9.83 23.71 -10.09
C ARG A 155 -8.92 24.14 -8.94
N SER A 156 -7.82 23.42 -8.73
CA SER A 156 -6.91 23.67 -7.60
C SER A 156 -5.96 24.86 -7.80
N GLY A 157 -6.14 25.65 -8.86
CA GLY A 157 -5.22 26.72 -9.28
C GLY A 157 -4.13 26.25 -10.24
N THR A 158 -4.04 24.93 -10.47
CA THR A 158 -3.35 24.30 -11.60
C THR A 158 -4.24 23.19 -12.15
N GLU A 159 -4.32 23.06 -13.48
CA GLU A 159 -5.03 21.95 -14.12
C GLU A 159 -4.30 20.61 -13.95
N ASP A 160 -3.00 20.66 -13.63
CA ASP A 160 -2.13 19.48 -13.61
C ASP A 160 -2.48 18.51 -12.48
N LEU A 161 -3.01 18.99 -11.34
CA LEU A 161 -3.31 18.10 -10.21
C LEU A 161 -4.37 17.05 -10.58
N GLY A 162 -5.42 17.48 -11.27
CA GLY A 162 -6.46 16.57 -11.77
C GLY A 162 -5.93 15.63 -12.84
N ILE A 163 -5.03 16.09 -13.71
CA ILE A 163 -4.40 15.27 -14.75
C ILE A 163 -3.51 14.19 -14.10
N VAL A 164 -2.64 14.58 -13.17
CA VAL A 164 -1.77 13.65 -12.43
C VAL A 164 -2.60 12.63 -11.66
N ALA A 165 -3.70 13.03 -11.03
CA ALA A 165 -4.62 12.09 -10.37
C ALA A 165 -5.16 11.05 -11.38
N ARG A 166 -5.65 11.47 -12.55
CA ARG A 166 -6.13 10.54 -13.59
C ARG A 166 -5.03 9.59 -14.07
N LEU A 167 -3.79 10.06 -14.22
CA LEU A 167 -2.65 9.20 -14.56
C LEU A 167 -2.38 8.15 -13.48
N MET A 168 -2.37 8.54 -12.20
CA MET A 168 -2.16 7.60 -11.08
C MET A 168 -3.29 6.58 -11.00
N TYR A 169 -4.55 7.00 -11.14
CA TYR A 169 -5.67 6.05 -11.13
C TYR A 169 -5.65 5.12 -12.36
N GLY A 170 -5.35 5.65 -13.54
CA GLY A 170 -5.28 4.85 -14.77
C GLY A 170 -4.14 3.83 -14.78
N TYR A 171 -2.89 4.30 -14.72
CA TYR A 171 -1.71 3.47 -14.95
C TYR A 171 -1.24 2.70 -13.71
N LEU A 172 -1.61 3.14 -12.50
CA LEU A 172 -1.08 2.57 -11.27
C LEU A 172 -2.14 1.88 -10.41
N LEU A 173 -3.18 2.60 -9.98
CA LEU A 173 -4.10 2.11 -8.95
C LEU A 173 -5.15 1.13 -9.50
N SER A 174 -5.69 1.39 -10.69
CA SER A 174 -6.78 0.57 -11.28
C SER A 174 -6.34 -0.76 -11.90
N ASN A 175 -5.04 -1.06 -11.91
CA ASN A 175 -4.56 -2.36 -12.39
C ASN A 175 -4.84 -3.43 -11.33
N GLU A 176 -5.86 -4.26 -11.54
CA GLU A 176 -6.32 -5.25 -10.55
C GLU A 176 -5.69 -6.66 -10.73
N ARG A 177 -4.61 -6.79 -11.52
CA ARG A 177 -4.06 -8.10 -11.91
C ARG A 177 -3.33 -8.86 -10.78
N VAL A 178 -2.72 -8.14 -9.84
CA VAL A 178 -1.97 -8.73 -8.71
C VAL A 178 -2.64 -8.44 -7.36
N LEU A 179 -3.05 -7.19 -7.14
CA LEU A 179 -3.92 -6.77 -6.05
C LEU A 179 -5.24 -6.31 -6.63
N ASP A 180 -6.35 -6.91 -6.19
CA ASP A 180 -7.70 -6.52 -6.61
C ASP A 180 -8.08 -5.12 -6.06
N ALA A 181 -9.27 -4.61 -6.39
CA ALA A 181 -9.71 -3.29 -5.93
C ALA A 181 -9.76 -3.15 -4.41
N ARG A 182 -10.14 -4.21 -3.69
CA ARG A 182 -10.22 -4.21 -2.23
C ARG A 182 -8.82 -4.06 -1.62
N ASP A 183 -7.90 -4.92 -2.01
CA ASP A 183 -6.53 -4.95 -1.51
C ASP A 183 -5.77 -3.68 -1.92
N SER A 184 -6.05 -3.15 -3.12
CA SER A 184 -5.53 -1.85 -3.56
C SER A 184 -6.02 -0.71 -2.67
N SER A 185 -7.25 -0.78 -2.15
CA SER A 185 -7.75 0.21 -1.19
C SER A 185 -7.04 0.09 0.16
N PHE A 186 -6.70 -1.12 0.59
CA PHE A 186 -5.89 -1.34 1.80
C PHE A 186 -4.47 -0.78 1.67
N VAL A 187 -3.85 -0.83 0.48
CA VAL A 187 -2.57 -0.16 0.21
C VAL A 187 -2.67 1.35 0.46
N LEU A 188 -3.76 1.98 0.02
CA LEU A 188 -3.99 3.42 0.21
C LEU A 188 -4.20 3.76 1.70
N VAL A 189 -4.96 2.95 2.44
CA VAL A 189 -5.10 3.12 3.89
C VAL A 189 -3.72 2.99 4.59
N ALA A 190 -2.95 1.95 4.24
CA ALA A 190 -1.62 1.69 4.80
C ALA A 190 -0.62 2.82 4.53
N ALA A 191 -0.73 3.48 3.37
CA ALA A 191 0.15 4.57 3.00
C ALA A 191 -0.29 5.94 3.55
N LEU A 192 -1.59 6.17 3.77
CA LEU A 192 -2.10 7.49 4.20
C LEU A 192 -2.08 7.68 5.72
N VAL A 193 -2.34 6.64 6.50
CA VAL A 193 -2.31 6.73 7.98
C VAL A 193 -0.96 7.24 8.52
N PRO A 194 0.21 6.76 8.05
CA PRO A 194 1.51 7.22 8.57
C PRO A 194 1.88 8.66 8.18
N GLN A 195 1.14 9.25 7.23
CA GLN A 195 1.43 10.57 6.67
C GLN A 195 0.59 11.71 7.29
N ASP A 196 -0.32 11.39 8.23
CA ASP A 196 -1.18 12.38 8.89
C ASP A 196 -2.06 13.20 7.92
N VAL A 197 -2.62 12.53 6.91
CA VAL A 197 -3.41 13.14 5.82
C VAL A 197 -4.88 12.69 5.86
N ASN A 198 -5.54 13.01 6.98
CA ASN A 198 -6.94 12.64 7.23
C ASN A 198 -7.94 13.05 6.13
N PRO A 199 -7.82 14.22 5.47
CA PRO A 199 -8.72 14.58 4.37
C PRO A 199 -8.75 13.55 3.23
N GLN A 200 -7.59 12.98 2.89
CA GLN A 200 -7.46 11.93 1.89
C GLN A 200 -7.88 10.57 2.47
N LEU A 201 -7.43 10.25 3.68
CA LEU A 201 -7.72 8.97 4.35
C LEU A 201 -9.23 8.70 4.45
N LYS A 202 -10.05 9.70 4.81
CA LYS A 202 -11.51 9.55 4.93
C LYS A 202 -12.17 9.04 3.66
N GLY A 203 -11.72 9.52 2.49
CA GLY A 203 -12.20 9.05 1.19
C GLY A 203 -11.83 7.59 0.94
N HIS A 204 -10.59 7.22 1.24
CA HIS A 204 -10.08 5.86 1.02
C HIS A 204 -10.62 4.81 1.99
N LEU A 205 -10.91 5.17 3.24
CA LEU A 205 -11.61 4.27 4.18
C LEU A 205 -12.99 3.89 3.63
N LYS A 206 -13.79 4.88 3.22
CA LYS A 206 -15.12 4.63 2.62
C LYS A 206 -15.01 3.96 1.26
N GLY A 207 -14.03 4.33 0.46
CA GLY A 207 -13.79 3.76 -0.86
C GLY A 207 -13.38 2.30 -0.84
N ALA A 208 -12.73 1.84 0.24
CA ALA A 208 -12.48 0.41 0.44
C ALA A 208 -13.78 -0.40 0.50
N LEU A 209 -14.84 0.15 1.13
CA LEU A 209 -16.17 -0.48 1.13
C LEU A 209 -16.78 -0.51 -0.29
N GLY A 210 -16.63 0.58 -1.04
CA GLY A 210 -17.05 0.65 -2.46
C GLY A 210 -16.32 -0.35 -3.36
N ASN A 211 -15.13 -0.78 -2.95
CA ASN A 211 -14.32 -1.80 -3.62
C ASN A 211 -14.46 -3.21 -3.02
N GLY A 212 -15.49 -3.43 -2.19
CA GLY A 212 -15.87 -4.76 -1.70
C GLY A 212 -15.27 -5.18 -0.35
N ALA A 213 -14.59 -4.28 0.36
CA ALA A 213 -14.17 -4.55 1.74
C ALA A 213 -15.37 -4.50 2.70
N LYS A 214 -15.30 -5.27 3.78
CA LYS A 214 -16.21 -5.12 4.93
C LYS A 214 -15.67 -4.09 5.92
N VAL A 215 -16.55 -3.54 6.75
CA VAL A 215 -16.19 -2.52 7.76
C VAL A 215 -15.12 -3.05 8.71
N GLU A 216 -15.30 -4.27 9.21
CA GLU A 216 -14.37 -4.95 10.11
C GLU A 216 -12.99 -5.19 9.46
N GLU A 217 -12.93 -5.46 8.15
CA GLU A 217 -11.67 -5.64 7.42
C GLU A 217 -10.92 -4.31 7.30
N VAL A 218 -11.63 -3.22 6.95
CA VAL A 218 -11.04 -1.87 6.85
C VAL A 218 -10.51 -1.40 8.20
N MET A 219 -11.28 -1.64 9.27
CA MET A 219 -10.86 -1.29 10.63
C MET A 219 -9.67 -2.14 11.09
N ALA A 220 -9.65 -3.44 10.79
CA ALA A 220 -8.50 -4.31 11.05
C ALA A 220 -7.23 -3.82 10.35
N VAL A 221 -7.32 -3.45 9.07
CA VAL A 221 -6.19 -2.85 8.32
C VAL A 221 -5.72 -1.56 9.00
N ARG A 222 -6.64 -0.64 9.32
CA ARG A 222 -6.29 0.61 10.02
C ARG A 222 -5.58 0.35 11.34
N GLU A 223 -6.06 -0.60 12.14
CA GLU A 223 -5.49 -0.95 13.44
C GLU A 223 -4.05 -1.49 13.32
N ILE A 224 -3.78 -2.41 12.39
CA ILE A 224 -2.42 -2.93 12.23
C ILE A 224 -1.45 -1.85 11.72
N VAL A 225 -1.93 -0.92 10.89
CA VAL A 225 -1.13 0.22 10.40
C VAL A 225 -0.78 1.15 11.57
N ILE A 226 -1.74 1.47 12.44
CA ILE A 226 -1.51 2.26 13.65
C ILE A 226 -0.50 1.57 14.58
N LYS A 227 -0.63 0.25 14.82
CA LYS A 227 0.32 -0.50 15.65
C LYS A 227 1.76 -0.41 15.14
N ILE A 228 1.97 -0.45 13.83
CA ILE A 228 3.29 -0.27 13.23
C ILE A 228 3.79 1.16 13.44
N CYS A 229 2.93 2.16 13.21
CA CYS A 229 3.28 3.57 13.43
C CYS A 229 3.71 3.82 14.89
N GLU A 230 2.92 3.33 15.85
CA GLU A 230 3.23 3.42 17.29
C GLU A 230 4.54 2.70 17.63
N ALA A 231 4.78 1.52 17.04
CA ALA A 231 6.04 0.80 17.22
C ALA A 231 7.26 1.57 16.67
N THR A 232 7.08 2.42 15.65
CA THR A 232 8.11 3.37 15.17
C THR A 232 8.20 4.67 15.99
N GLY A 233 7.43 4.77 17.08
CA GLY A 233 7.41 5.94 17.96
C GLY A 233 6.51 7.07 17.51
N MET A 234 5.65 6.88 16.50
CA MET A 234 4.59 7.85 16.21
C MET A 234 3.61 7.91 17.37
N LYS A 235 3.18 9.12 17.69
CA LYS A 235 2.20 9.40 18.75
C LYS A 235 1.33 10.58 18.34
N GLN A 236 0.21 10.77 19.04
CA GLN A 236 -0.54 12.01 18.87
C GLN A 236 0.32 13.20 19.33
N LEU A 237 0.39 14.22 18.49
CA LEU A 237 1.11 15.45 18.76
C LEU A 237 0.30 16.33 19.71
N GLY A 238 0.98 17.10 20.55
CA GLY A 238 0.33 18.10 21.40
C GLY A 238 -0.30 19.22 20.54
N PRO A 239 -1.34 19.92 21.06
CA PRO A 239 -2.06 20.95 20.32
C PRO A 239 -1.16 22.08 19.81
N ASP A 240 -0.08 22.38 20.56
CA ASP A 240 0.87 23.43 20.23
C ASP A 240 2.07 22.93 19.40
N SER A 241 2.07 21.66 18.97
CA SER A 241 3.15 21.10 18.17
C SER A 241 3.06 21.63 16.72
N PRO A 242 4.05 22.41 16.24
CA PRO A 242 4.01 22.94 14.87
C PRO A 242 4.12 21.82 13.82
N GLY A 243 4.61 20.65 14.20
CA GLY A 243 4.75 19.44 13.41
C GLY A 243 5.69 18.45 14.10
N GLY A 244 5.85 17.27 13.51
CA GLY A 244 6.78 16.27 14.05
C GLY A 244 6.45 14.87 13.59
N TRP A 245 7.09 13.90 14.23
CA TRP A 245 6.85 12.48 14.02
C TRP A 245 5.59 12.02 14.79
N GLY A 246 4.42 12.15 14.18
CA GLY A 246 3.15 11.86 14.84
C GLY A 246 1.92 12.35 14.09
N TRP A 247 0.76 12.20 14.72
CA TRP A 247 -0.54 12.63 14.18
C TRP A 247 -1.04 13.90 14.86
N ARG A 248 -1.50 14.89 14.09
CA ARG A 248 -2.07 16.13 14.63
C ARG A 248 -3.46 15.95 15.24
N GLU A 249 -4.21 14.98 14.75
CA GLU A 249 -5.55 14.65 15.22
C GLU A 249 -5.73 13.12 15.32
N GLU A 250 -6.88 12.67 15.85
CA GLU A 250 -7.22 11.24 15.84
C GLU A 250 -7.20 10.75 14.39
N VAL A 251 -6.48 9.66 14.12
CA VAL A 251 -6.46 9.02 12.80
C VAL A 251 -7.90 8.74 12.37
N ALA A 252 -8.30 9.18 11.17
CA ALA A 252 -9.69 9.05 10.74
C ALA A 252 -10.16 7.58 10.79
N LYS A 253 -11.44 7.38 11.12
CA LYS A 253 -12.15 6.09 11.10
C LYS A 253 -13.40 6.18 10.20
N LEU A 254 -13.99 5.03 9.89
CA LEU A 254 -15.18 4.91 9.03
C LEU A 254 -16.40 5.67 9.59
#